data_AF-A0A0P6Y7C3-F1
#
_entry.id   AF-A0A0P6Y7C3-F1
#
_cell.length_a   1.000
_cell.length_b   1.000
_cell.length_c   1.000
_cell.angle_alpha   90.00
_cell.angle_beta   90.00
_cell.angle_gamma   90.00
#
_symmetry.space_group_name_H-M   'P 1'
#
loop_
_entity.id
_entity.type
_entity.pdbx_description
1 polymer ?
#
loop_
_entity_poly.entity_id
_entity_poly.type
_entity_poly.pdbx_seq_one_letter_code
_entity_poly.pdbx_strand_id
1 'polypeptide(L)'
;MKTREEKDEIGKQIVDAALKVHQALGPGLLESAYQICLAHELRKRGLKVECEVSLPVAYDGILIDAGYRIDMLVEECVIVENKTSAAILPIHEAQLLTYMKLQACSLGFLINWNVLLIKQGIKRMVHQH
;
A
#
# COMPACT_ATOMS: atom_id res chain seq x y z
N MET A 1 -13.95 -0.87 -14.22
CA MET A 1 -12.56 -0.56 -13.83
C MET A 1 -12.46 0.95 -13.63
N LYS A 2 -11.89 1.42 -12.52
CA LYS A 2 -11.76 2.86 -12.22
C LYS A 2 -10.90 3.59 -13.26
N THR A 3 -11.23 4.82 -13.59
CA THR A 3 -10.47 5.69 -14.50
C THR A 3 -9.14 6.13 -13.87
N ARG A 4 -8.25 6.72 -14.66
CA ARG A 4 -7.00 7.31 -14.14
C ARG A 4 -7.26 8.42 -13.13
N GLU A 5 -8.24 9.27 -13.41
CA GLU A 5 -8.60 10.41 -12.54
C GLU A 5 -9.16 9.92 -11.20
N GLU A 6 -10.01 8.89 -11.22
CA GLU A 6 -10.52 8.27 -9.98
C GLU A 6 -9.38 7.67 -9.15
N LYS A 7 -8.42 6.97 -9.79
CA LYS A 7 -7.24 6.42 -9.11
C LYS A 7 -6.33 7.52 -8.54
N ASP A 8 -6.18 8.64 -9.27
CA ASP A 8 -5.43 9.79 -8.79
C ASP A 8 -6.09 10.40 -7.55
N GLU A 9 -7.42 10.48 -7.51
CA GLU A 9 -8.17 10.96 -6.35
C GLU A 9 -8.06 10.02 -5.14
N ILE A 10 -8.17 8.71 -5.36
CA ILE A 10 -7.90 7.70 -4.32
C ILE A 10 -6.47 7.87 -3.77
N GLY A 11 -5.50 8.08 -4.67
CA GLY A 11 -4.10 8.33 -4.29
C GLY A 11 -3.92 9.55 -3.39
N LYS A 12 -4.62 10.65 -3.66
CA LYS A 12 -4.59 11.84 -2.79
C LYS A 12 -5.16 11.52 -1.41
N GLN A 13 -6.29 10.81 -1.35
CA GLN A 13 -6.89 10.41 -0.08
C GLN A 13 -5.97 9.52 0.75
N ILE A 14 -5.21 8.62 0.11
CA ILE A 14 -4.16 7.82 0.77
C ILE A 14 -3.07 8.69 1.37
N VAL A 15 -2.55 9.66 0.61
CA VAL A 15 -1.52 10.59 1.10
C VAL A 15 -2.03 11.42 2.27
N ASP A 16 -3.24 11.97 2.17
CA ASP A 16 -3.83 12.79 3.24
C ASP A 16 -4.12 11.97 4.50
N ALA A 17 -4.57 10.72 4.34
CA ALA A 17 -4.80 9.81 5.46
C ALA A 17 -3.47 9.44 6.14
N ALA A 18 -2.43 9.13 5.36
CA ALA A 18 -1.10 8.85 5.90
C ALA A 18 -0.51 10.07 6.64
N LEU A 19 -0.70 11.27 6.10
CA LEU A 19 -0.28 12.51 6.75
C LEU A 19 -0.97 12.69 8.11
N LYS A 20 -2.29 12.50 8.16
CA LYS A 20 -3.05 12.62 9.41
C LYS A 20 -2.61 11.61 10.46
N VAL A 21 -2.40 10.35 10.06
CA VAL A 21 -1.92 9.29 10.97
C VAL A 21 -0.54 9.63 11.51
N HIS A 22 0.40 10.03 10.64
CA HIS A 22 1.76 10.36 11.05
C HIS A 22 1.82 11.60 11.94
N GLN A 23 1.01 12.63 11.68
CA GLN A 23 0.90 13.80 12.56
C GLN A 23 0.39 13.45 13.96
N ALA A 24 -0.54 12.50 14.06
CA ALA A 24 -1.13 12.11 15.34
C ALA A 24 -0.21 11.19 16.16
N LEU A 25 0.53 10.29 15.51
CA LEU A 25 1.25 9.21 16.19
C LEU A 25 2.78 9.35 16.12
N GLY A 26 3.31 10.13 15.19
CA GLY A 26 4.74 10.17 14.89
C GLY A 26 5.30 8.81 14.41
N PRO A 27 6.62 8.70 14.23
CA PRO A 27 7.31 7.43 14.00
C PRO A 27 7.46 6.61 15.29
N GLY A 28 7.65 5.29 15.17
CA GLY A 28 8.05 4.41 16.28
C GLY A 28 7.09 3.25 16.60
N LEU A 29 5.94 3.17 15.91
CA LEU A 29 5.03 2.04 16.02
C LEU A 29 5.41 0.91 15.06
N LEU A 30 4.78 -0.26 15.24
CA LEU A 30 4.88 -1.39 14.32
C LEU A 30 4.11 -1.13 13.02
N GLU A 31 4.53 -1.78 11.92
CA GLU A 31 3.85 -1.70 10.61
C GLU A 31 2.35 -1.99 10.72
N SER A 32 1.98 -3.03 11.48
CA SER A 32 0.58 -3.44 11.69
C SER A 32 -0.26 -2.36 12.37
N ALA A 33 0.31 -1.57 13.27
CA ALA A 33 -0.40 -0.47 13.91
C ALA A 33 -0.73 0.63 12.89
N TYR A 34 0.25 1.04 12.07
CA TYR A 34 0.01 2.02 11.02
C TYR A 34 -0.97 1.54 9.96
N GLN A 35 -0.92 0.26 9.58
CA GLN A 35 -1.87 -0.35 8.65
C GLN A 35 -3.31 -0.24 9.17
N ILE A 36 -3.54 -0.59 10.45
CA ILE A 36 -4.87 -0.47 11.09
C ILE A 36 -5.34 0.99 11.08
N CYS A 37 -4.47 1.93 11.46
CA CYS A 37 -4.81 3.35 11.48
C CYS A 37 -5.12 3.91 10.09
N LEU A 38 -4.29 3.58 9.09
CA LEU A 38 -4.50 4.03 7.72
C LEU A 38 -5.78 3.44 7.14
N ALA A 39 -6.04 2.14 7.35
CA ALA A 39 -7.27 1.49 6.92
C ALA A 39 -8.51 2.14 7.56
N HIS A 40 -8.43 2.49 8.85
CA HIS A 40 -9.51 3.20 9.55
C HIS A 40 -9.79 4.58 8.92
N GLU A 41 -8.75 5.38 8.68
CA GLU A 41 -8.90 6.72 8.08
C GLU A 41 -9.45 6.66 6.65
N LEU A 42 -9.04 5.70 5.85
CA LEU A 42 -9.54 5.51 4.48
C LEU A 42 -10.99 5.02 4.46
N ARG A 43 -11.35 4.06 5.30
CA ARG A 43 -12.75 3.60 5.44
C ARG A 43 -13.67 4.72 5.93
N LYS A 44 -13.19 5.58 6.83
CA LYS A 44 -13.93 6.76 7.29
C LYS A 44 -14.20 7.77 6.16
N ARG A 45 -13.36 7.81 5.13
CA ARG A 45 -13.56 8.58 3.89
C ARG A 45 -14.49 7.89 2.88
N GLY A 46 -15.02 6.72 3.22
CA GLY A 46 -15.95 5.95 2.38
C GLY A 46 -15.27 5.00 1.38
N LEU A 47 -13.94 4.82 1.47
CA LEU A 47 -13.22 3.91 0.57
C LEU A 47 -13.32 2.46 1.06
N LYS A 48 -13.47 1.53 0.11
CA LYS A 48 -13.29 0.09 0.36
C LYS A 48 -11.81 -0.19 0.57
N VAL A 49 -11.48 -0.83 1.69
CA VAL A 49 -10.10 -1.21 2.03
C VAL A 49 -10.09 -2.64 2.53
N GLU A 50 -9.37 -3.49 1.82
CA GLU A 50 -9.06 -4.87 2.21
C GLU A 50 -7.62 -4.91 2.74
N CYS A 51 -7.37 -5.70 3.79
CA CYS A 51 -6.07 -5.79 4.45
C CYS A 51 -5.59 -7.24 4.42
N GLU A 52 -4.28 -7.45 4.37
CA GLU A 52 -3.65 -8.78 4.35
C GLU A 52 -4.19 -9.69 3.22
N VAL A 53 -4.37 -9.13 2.03
CA VAL A 53 -4.95 -9.85 0.88
C VAL A 53 -3.95 -10.88 0.37
N SER A 54 -4.33 -12.16 0.44
CA SER A 54 -3.49 -13.27 -0.03
C SER A 54 -3.42 -13.28 -1.56
N LEU A 55 -2.21 -13.45 -2.09
CA LEU A 55 -1.95 -13.60 -3.51
C LEU A 55 -1.28 -14.96 -3.76
N PRO A 56 -1.99 -15.89 -4.43
CA PRO A 56 -1.44 -17.18 -4.70
C PRO A 56 -0.35 -17.09 -5.77
N VAL A 57 0.67 -17.96 -5.64
CA VAL A 57 1.75 -18.09 -6.62
C VAL A 57 1.74 -19.50 -7.17
N ALA A 58 1.70 -19.63 -8.49
CA ALA A 58 1.89 -20.92 -9.15
C ALA A 58 3.39 -21.17 -9.35
N TYR A 59 3.89 -22.28 -8.83
CA TYR A 59 5.27 -22.72 -9.02
C TYR A 59 5.29 -24.24 -9.21
N ASP A 60 5.85 -24.70 -10.34
CA ASP A 60 6.04 -26.13 -10.63
C ASP A 60 4.77 -26.99 -10.45
N GLY A 61 3.63 -26.50 -10.96
CA GLY A 61 2.34 -27.18 -10.84
C GLY A 61 1.70 -27.13 -9.43
N ILE A 62 2.36 -26.51 -8.45
CA ILE A 62 1.82 -26.29 -7.10
C ILE A 62 1.28 -24.85 -7.01
N LEU A 63 0.11 -24.71 -6.38
CA LEU A 63 -0.43 -23.41 -6.00
C LEU A 63 -0.05 -23.11 -4.54
N ILE A 64 0.76 -22.09 -4.34
CA ILE A 64 1.16 -21.60 -3.02
C ILE A 64 0.15 -20.52 -2.62
N ASP A 65 -0.83 -20.88 -1.80
CA ASP A 65 -2.01 -20.06 -1.50
C ASP A 65 -1.67 -18.69 -0.90
N ALA A 66 -0.59 -18.60 -0.12
CA ALA A 66 -0.07 -17.36 0.47
C ALA A 66 1.37 -17.07 0.02
N GLY A 67 1.68 -17.30 -1.27
CA GLY A 67 3.00 -17.02 -1.83
C GLY A 67 3.40 -15.54 -1.68
N TYR A 68 2.39 -14.66 -1.67
CA TYR A 68 2.53 -13.25 -1.31
C TYR A 68 1.31 -12.77 -0.51
N ARG A 69 1.48 -11.62 0.17
CA ARG A 69 0.41 -10.98 0.92
C ARG A 69 0.53 -9.47 0.75
N ILE A 70 -0.52 -8.86 0.19
CA ILE A 70 -0.63 -7.41 0.07
C ILE A 70 -1.08 -6.86 1.43
N ASP A 71 -0.37 -5.87 1.95
CA ASP A 71 -0.76 -5.23 3.22
C ASP A 71 -2.15 -4.60 3.09
N MET A 72 -2.39 -3.83 2.02
CA MET A 72 -3.66 -3.16 1.78
C MET A 72 -4.01 -3.04 0.30
N LEU A 73 -5.26 -3.36 -0.03
CA LEU A 73 -5.88 -3.15 -1.34
C LEU A 73 -7.05 -2.16 -1.20
N VAL A 74 -6.93 -1.01 -1.83
CA VAL A 74 -7.89 0.10 -1.76
C VAL A 74 -8.68 0.17 -3.07
N GLU A 75 -10.02 0.18 -2.97
CA GLU A 75 -10.95 0.24 -4.09
C GLU A 75 -10.64 -0.79 -5.20
N GLU A 76 -10.07 -1.94 -4.83
CA GLU A 76 -9.67 -3.01 -5.75
C GLU A 76 -8.73 -2.54 -6.89
N CYS A 77 -8.03 -1.41 -6.72
CA CYS A 77 -7.24 -0.83 -7.81
C CYS A 77 -5.96 -0.09 -7.38
N VAL A 78 -5.75 0.10 -6.09
CA VAL A 78 -4.53 0.73 -5.52
C VAL A 78 -3.98 -0.16 -4.42
N ILE A 79 -2.70 -0.51 -4.52
CA ILE A 79 -1.99 -1.29 -3.50
C ILE A 79 -1.22 -0.33 -2.58
N VAL A 80 -1.25 -0.57 -1.27
CA VAL A 80 -0.42 0.15 -0.30
C VAL A 80 0.36 -0.85 0.54
N GLU A 81 1.67 -0.67 0.58
CA GLU A 81 2.62 -1.45 1.37
C GLU A 81 3.21 -0.56 2.48
N ASN A 82 3.06 -0.99 3.73
CA ASN A 82 3.53 -0.27 4.92
C ASN A 82 4.94 -0.72 5.29
N LYS A 83 5.78 0.22 5.71
CA LYS A 83 7.13 -0.06 6.21
C LYS A 83 7.45 0.76 7.45
N THR A 84 8.23 0.21 8.37
CA THR A 84 8.82 0.96 9.50
C THR A 84 10.33 0.72 9.57
N SER A 85 10.99 0.90 8.42
CA SER A 85 12.40 0.55 8.22
C SER A 85 13.28 1.80 8.15
N ALA A 86 14.60 1.64 8.35
CA ALA A 86 15.55 2.76 8.22
C ALA A 86 15.54 3.40 6.83
N ALA A 87 15.26 2.61 5.79
CA ALA A 87 15.11 3.08 4.41
C ALA A 87 14.17 2.18 3.61
N ILE A 88 13.61 2.73 2.53
CA ILE A 88 13.02 1.93 1.45
C ILE A 88 14.17 1.41 0.59
N LEU A 89 14.22 0.09 0.41
CA LEU A 89 15.22 -0.59 -0.41
C LEU A 89 14.63 -0.97 -1.77
N PRO A 90 15.45 -1.15 -2.83
CA PRO A 90 14.98 -1.57 -4.15
C PRO A 90 14.14 -2.85 -4.15
N ILE A 91 14.38 -3.76 -3.20
CA ILE A 91 13.59 -4.99 -3.07
C ILE A 91 12.13 -4.72 -2.69
N HIS A 92 11.85 -3.68 -1.90
CA HIS A 92 10.47 -3.31 -1.55
C HIS A 92 9.72 -2.79 -2.79
N GLU A 93 10.43 -2.05 -3.65
CA GLU A 93 9.86 -1.56 -4.91
C GLU A 93 9.59 -2.70 -5.89
N ALA A 94 10.53 -3.64 -6.01
CA ALA A 94 10.36 -4.83 -6.82
C ALA A 94 9.18 -5.69 -6.33
N GLN A 95 9.02 -5.83 -5.01
CA GLN A 95 7.88 -6.52 -4.40
C GLN A 95 6.55 -5.84 -4.76
N LEU A 96 6.44 -4.53 -4.55
CA LEU A 96 5.23 -3.77 -4.91
C LEU A 96 4.91 -3.90 -6.41
N LEU A 97 5.91 -3.81 -7.29
CA LEU A 97 5.73 -4.00 -8.73
C LEU A 97 5.21 -5.40 -9.08
N THR A 98 5.68 -6.44 -8.40
CA THR A 98 5.16 -7.80 -8.56
C THR A 98 3.69 -7.86 -8.16
N TYR A 99 3.30 -7.24 -7.04
CA TYR A 99 1.91 -7.25 -6.59
C TYR A 99 1.00 -6.48 -7.54
N MET A 100 1.46 -5.33 -8.03
CA MET A 100 0.76 -4.54 -9.03
C MET A 100 0.52 -5.32 -10.33
N LYS A 101 1.49 -6.11 -10.79
CA LYS A 101 1.33 -6.99 -11.96
C LYS A 101 0.32 -8.10 -11.71
N LEU A 102 0.47 -8.82 -10.60
CA LEU A 102 -0.39 -9.96 -10.28
C LEU A 102 -1.85 -9.55 -10.04
N GLN A 103 -2.09 -8.35 -9.47
CA GLN A 103 -3.43 -7.82 -9.25
C GLN A 103 -3.94 -6.85 -10.32
N ALA A 104 -3.26 -6.75 -11.47
CA ALA A 104 -3.62 -5.81 -12.54
C ALA A 104 -3.89 -4.37 -12.04
N CYS A 105 -3.13 -3.93 -11.03
CA CYS A 105 -3.22 -2.61 -10.43
C CYS A 105 -2.18 -1.68 -11.07
N SER A 106 -2.62 -0.53 -11.58
CA SER A 106 -1.74 0.43 -12.25
C SER A 106 -1.12 1.47 -11.29
N LEU A 107 -1.56 1.52 -10.03
CA LEU A 107 -1.09 2.47 -9.02
C LEU A 107 -0.78 1.74 -7.70
N GLY A 108 0.35 2.07 -7.09
CA GLY A 108 0.76 1.55 -5.80
C GLY A 108 1.52 2.57 -4.95
N PHE A 109 1.57 2.34 -3.65
CA PHE A 109 2.30 3.16 -2.69
C PHE A 109 3.14 2.30 -1.76
N LEU A 110 4.40 2.71 -1.56
CA LEU A 110 5.20 2.32 -0.40
C LEU A 110 5.15 3.46 0.60
N ILE A 111 4.77 3.17 1.84
CA ILE A 111 4.70 4.16 2.92
C ILE A 111 5.64 3.71 4.04
N ASN A 112 6.81 4.34 4.11
CA ASN A 112 7.72 4.18 5.24
C ASN A 112 7.39 5.21 6.34
N TRP A 113 6.91 4.72 7.48
CA TRP A 113 6.49 5.54 8.60
C TRP A 113 7.65 6.00 9.50
N ASN A 114 8.82 5.36 9.37
CA ASN A 114 10.01 5.69 10.15
C ASN A 114 10.81 6.86 9.54
N VAL A 115 10.16 8.02 9.46
CA VAL A 115 10.72 9.27 8.93
C VAL A 115 10.27 10.46 9.77
N LEU A 116 11.05 11.55 9.78
CA LEU A 116 10.66 12.80 10.44
C LEU A 116 9.49 13.49 9.74
N LEU A 117 9.48 13.49 8.41
CA LEU A 117 8.42 14.07 7.60
C LEU A 117 7.83 12.98 6.70
N ILE A 118 6.56 12.63 6.87
CA ILE A 118 5.92 11.54 6.12
C ILE A 118 6.02 11.66 4.61
N LYS A 119 6.10 12.89 4.06
CA LYS A 119 6.32 13.13 2.63
C LYS A 119 7.62 12.49 2.09
N GLN A 120 8.61 12.26 2.95
CA GLN A 120 9.86 11.57 2.61
C GLN A 120 9.72 10.04 2.67
N GLY A 121 8.70 9.54 3.36
CA GLY A 121 8.39 8.12 3.50
C GLY A 121 7.42 7.59 2.45
N ILE A 122 6.66 8.46 1.78
CA ILE A 122 5.69 8.07 0.76
C ILE A 122 6.38 8.00 -0.61
N LYS A 123 6.36 6.82 -1.22
CA LYS A 123 6.78 6.60 -2.60
C LYS A 123 5.60 6.08 -3.42
N ARG A 124 5.19 6.89 -4.39
CA ARG A 124 4.15 6.56 -5.36
C ARG A 124 4.75 5.84 -6.57
N MET A 125 4.17 4.74 -6.99
CA MET A 125 4.61 3.94 -8.15
C MET A 125 3.45 3.76 -9.13
N VAL A 126 3.74 3.91 -10.42
CA VAL A 126 2.78 3.74 -11.51
C VAL A 126 3.31 2.67 -12.46
N HIS A 127 2.49 1.68 -12.77
CA HIS A 127 2.80 0.66 -13.76
C HIS A 127 1.86 0.82 -14.95
N GLN A 128 2.44 1.06 -16.12
CA GLN A 128 1.73 0.97 -17.40
C GLN A 128 1.78 -0.48 -17.87
N HIS A 129 0.61 -1.06 -18.16
CA HIS A 129 0.50 -2.37 -18.80
C HIS A 129 1.00 -2.33 -20.24
#